data_AF-A0A2I4E6R2-F1
#
_entry.id   AF-A0A2I4E6R2-F1
#
_cell.length_a   1.000
_cell.length_b   1.000
_cell.length_c   1.000
_cell.angle_alpha   90.00
_cell.angle_beta   90.00
_cell.angle_gamma   90.00
#
_symmetry.space_group_name_H-M   'P 1'
#
loop_
_entity.id
_entity.type
_entity.pdbx_description
1 polymer ?
#
loop_
_entity_poly.entity_id
_entity_poly.type
_entity_poly.pdbx_seq_one_letter_code
_entity_poly.pdbx_strand_id
1 'polypeptide(L)'
;MLASTASQLRTFHSLSPLPPLTFSSPFRLSLSFRQSNRKCTLQTSVPPFPLRVSASSQAAPASTEAAKASSVPSEMKAWVYGEYGSVDVLKFDSNVSVPEVKEDQVLIKVVAAALNPVDFKRRQGKFKATDSPLPTVPGYDVAGVVVKVGSQVKDLKVGDEVYGDINEKALEGPKQFGSLAEYTATEENLLALKPKNLDFVQAAALPLAIETAYEGLERTGFSAGKSILVLNGAGGVGSLVIQLAKHVFGASRVAATSSTGKLELLKSLGADLAIDYTKENFEDLPEKFDVVYDAIGQCERAVKVVKEGGSVVALTGAVTPPGFRFVVTSNGAVLKKLNPFLESGKVKPVIDPKGPFPFNQVVEAFSYIETNRATGKVVIHPIP
;
A
#
# COMPACT_ATOMS: atom_id res chain seq x y z
N MET A 1 -42.03 -25.38 -37.93
CA MET A 1 -42.20 -26.68 -38.62
C MET A 1 -41.11 -27.60 -38.07
N LEU A 2 -41.44 -28.44 -37.07
CA LEU A 2 -41.75 -29.88 -37.19
C LEU A 2 -40.53 -30.70 -37.69
N ALA A 3 -40.02 -31.77 -37.06
CA ALA A 3 -40.35 -32.48 -35.83
C ALA A 3 -39.26 -33.55 -35.53
N SER A 4 -39.17 -33.99 -34.25
CA SER A 4 -38.87 -35.37 -33.75
C SER A 4 -37.47 -35.99 -34.00
N THR A 5 -36.81 -36.77 -33.12
CA THR A 5 -37.24 -37.78 -32.11
C THR A 5 -36.11 -38.14 -31.10
N ALA A 6 -36.51 -38.46 -29.85
CA ALA A 6 -36.07 -39.54 -28.91
C ALA A 6 -34.57 -39.78 -28.59
N SER A 7 -34.11 -39.63 -27.33
CA SER A 7 -34.18 -40.55 -26.15
C SER A 7 -33.03 -41.57 -26.07
N GLN A 8 -32.23 -41.50 -25.00
CA GLN A 8 -31.84 -42.67 -24.17
C GLN A 8 -31.07 -42.25 -22.91
N LEU A 9 -31.63 -42.64 -21.75
CA LEU A 9 -30.96 -42.69 -20.45
C LEU A 9 -29.90 -43.79 -20.42
N ARG A 10 -28.77 -43.56 -19.73
CA ARG A 10 -27.99 -44.63 -19.09
C ARG A 10 -27.61 -44.23 -17.67
N THR A 11 -28.19 -44.98 -16.74
CA THR A 11 -27.82 -45.16 -15.34
C THR A 11 -26.43 -45.77 -15.22
N PHE A 12 -25.58 -45.24 -14.35
CA PHE A 12 -24.34 -45.90 -13.91
C PHE A 12 -24.39 -46.22 -12.41
N HIS A 13 -23.78 -47.37 -12.11
CA HIS A 13 -23.89 -48.15 -10.89
C HIS A 13 -23.28 -47.52 -9.63
N SER A 14 -23.98 -47.81 -8.53
CA SER A 14 -23.56 -47.96 -7.13
C SER A 14 -22.14 -48.52 -6.96
N LEU A 15 -21.30 -47.80 -6.21
CA LEU A 15 -20.08 -48.31 -5.57
C LEU A 15 -20.24 -48.27 -4.05
N SER A 16 -19.97 -49.42 -3.42
CA SER A 16 -20.07 -49.69 -1.98
C SER A 16 -19.04 -48.91 -1.14
N PRO A 17 -19.32 -48.65 0.15
CA PRO A 17 -18.42 -47.88 1.01
C PRO A 17 -17.30 -48.74 1.61
N LEU A 18 -16.09 -48.15 1.70
CA LEU A 18 -14.95 -48.70 2.44
C LEU A 18 -15.10 -48.42 3.96
N PRO A 19 -14.56 -49.30 4.84
CA PRO A 19 -14.71 -49.17 6.29
C PRO A 19 -13.72 -48.14 6.90
N PRO A 20 -14.01 -47.62 8.11
CA PRO A 20 -13.20 -46.57 8.73
C PRO A 20 -11.93 -47.13 9.40
N LEU A 21 -10.83 -46.40 9.25
CA LEU A 21 -9.58 -46.62 9.98
C LEU A 21 -9.66 -45.95 11.36
N THR A 22 -9.54 -46.76 12.41
CA THR A 22 -9.43 -46.32 13.80
C THR A 22 -8.00 -45.92 14.12
N PHE A 23 -7.77 -44.69 14.59
CA PHE A 23 -6.51 -44.26 15.20
C PHE A 23 -6.61 -44.33 16.73
N SER A 24 -5.69 -45.05 17.35
CA SER A 24 -5.54 -45.17 18.80
C SER A 24 -4.44 -44.23 19.33
N SER A 25 -4.83 -43.48 20.39
CA SER A 25 -4.02 -42.95 21.51
C SER A 25 -2.82 -42.00 21.27
N PRO A 26 -2.68 -40.92 22.08
CA PRO A 26 -1.59 -39.95 21.98
C PRO A 26 -0.34 -40.35 22.78
N PHE A 27 0.84 -40.12 22.20
CA PHE A 27 2.11 -40.06 22.94
C PHE A 27 2.18 -38.74 23.73
N ARG A 28 2.23 -38.82 25.06
CA ARG A 28 2.65 -37.71 25.94
C ARG A 28 4.17 -37.68 26.02
N LEU A 29 4.79 -36.62 25.52
CA LEU A 29 6.19 -36.29 25.80
C LEU A 29 6.25 -35.30 26.96
N SER A 30 6.78 -35.72 28.11
CA SER A 30 7.06 -34.85 29.25
C SER A 30 8.46 -34.25 29.10
N LEU A 31 8.57 -32.95 28.81
CA LEU A 31 9.83 -32.21 28.98
C LEU A 31 9.95 -31.75 30.44
N SER A 32 11.04 -32.16 31.10
CA SER A 32 11.47 -31.62 32.38
C SER A 32 12.49 -30.50 32.15
N PHE A 33 12.16 -29.28 32.59
CA PHE A 33 13.10 -28.16 32.62
C PHE A 33 13.87 -28.18 33.95
N ARG A 34 15.19 -28.38 33.90
CA ARG A 34 16.09 -28.05 35.02
C ARG A 34 16.51 -26.58 34.93
N GLN A 35 16.02 -25.76 35.85
CA GLN A 35 16.60 -24.44 36.14
C GLN A 35 17.89 -24.63 36.95
N SER A 36 18.98 -24.01 36.49
CA SER A 36 20.22 -23.85 37.25
C SER A 36 20.42 -22.37 37.52
N ASN A 37 20.17 -21.96 38.76
CA ASN A 37 20.52 -20.65 39.30
C ASN A 37 22.03 -20.62 39.61
N ARG A 38 22.78 -19.70 39.00
CA ARG A 38 24.07 -19.26 39.54
C ARG A 38 24.10 -17.75 39.69
N LYS A 39 24.07 -17.31 40.95
CA LYS A 39 24.43 -15.97 41.40
C LYS A 39 25.94 -15.77 41.18
N CYS A 40 26.33 -14.66 40.57
CA CYS A 40 27.72 -14.20 40.55
C CYS A 40 27.79 -12.87 41.29
N THR A 41 28.57 -12.86 42.36
CA THR A 41 28.74 -11.76 43.32
C THR A 41 29.84 -10.82 42.82
N LEU A 42 29.57 -9.51 42.76
CA LEU A 42 30.60 -8.50 42.51
C LEU A 42 31.56 -8.42 43.72
N GLN A 43 32.86 -8.37 43.45
CA GLN A 43 33.87 -7.89 44.39
C GLN A 43 34.64 -6.71 43.79
N THR A 44 34.56 -5.60 44.50
CA THR A 44 35.30 -4.36 44.34
C THR A 44 36.70 -4.48 44.93
N SER A 45 37.73 -4.01 44.22
CA SER A 45 38.96 -3.55 44.87
C SER A 45 39.68 -2.52 43.99
N VAL A 46 39.95 -1.34 44.56
CA VAL A 46 40.78 -0.27 44.01
C VAL A 46 41.75 0.15 45.13
N PRO A 47 43.05 0.30 44.86
CA PRO A 47 43.95 1.09 45.70
C PRO A 47 44.42 2.38 44.99
N PRO A 48 44.88 3.40 45.74
CA PRO A 48 45.09 4.76 45.23
C PRO A 48 46.56 5.04 44.88
N PHE A 49 46.80 5.83 43.83
CA PHE A 49 48.05 6.58 43.65
C PHE A 49 47.76 7.94 43.00
N PRO A 50 48.38 9.05 43.47
CA PRO A 50 48.16 10.37 42.91
C PRO A 50 49.19 10.66 41.81
N LEU A 51 48.73 11.05 40.63
CA LEU A 51 49.57 11.62 39.58
C LEU A 51 49.07 13.03 39.25
N ARG A 52 49.88 14.01 39.66
CA ARG A 52 49.84 15.39 39.19
C ARG A 52 50.17 15.37 37.69
N VAL A 53 49.27 15.90 36.86
CA VAL A 53 49.59 16.30 35.48
C VAL A 53 49.07 17.71 35.25
N SER A 54 50.00 18.56 34.81
CA SER A 54 49.86 19.95 34.45
C SER A 54 48.94 20.12 33.24
N ALA A 55 47.94 20.99 33.33
CA ALA A 55 47.10 21.36 32.21
C ALA A 55 47.80 22.45 31.37
N SER A 56 48.28 22.09 30.19
CA SER A 56 48.64 23.02 29.11
C SER A 56 47.48 23.09 28.12
N SER A 57 46.86 24.26 28.01
CA SER A 57 45.79 24.55 27.07
C SER A 57 46.33 24.65 25.64
N GLN A 58 45.95 23.72 24.78
CA GLN A 58 45.89 23.95 23.33
C GLN A 58 44.50 23.54 22.86
N ALA A 59 43.75 24.55 22.42
CA ALA A 59 42.46 24.36 21.77
C ALA A 59 42.69 23.68 20.42
N ALA A 60 42.18 22.46 20.27
CA ALA A 60 41.98 21.85 18.96
C ALA A 60 40.81 22.56 18.28
N PRO A 61 40.90 22.93 16.99
CA PRO A 61 39.77 23.50 16.29
C PRO A 61 38.69 22.43 16.18
N ALA A 62 37.50 22.75 16.70
CA ALA A 62 36.29 22.00 16.44
C ALA A 62 36.08 21.96 14.92
N SER A 63 36.33 20.81 14.30
CA SER A 63 35.89 20.53 12.94
C SER A 63 34.37 20.52 12.95
N THR A 64 33.78 21.67 12.65
CA THR A 64 32.39 21.79 12.24
C THR A 64 32.22 21.00 10.96
N GLU A 65 31.86 19.73 11.08
CA GLU A 65 31.24 18.98 10.00
C GLU A 65 29.79 19.49 9.89
N ALA A 66 29.66 20.74 9.46
CA ALA A 66 28.41 21.24 8.91
C ALA A 66 28.14 20.37 7.70
N ALA A 67 27.09 19.53 7.79
CA ALA A 67 26.59 18.74 6.68
C ALA A 67 26.53 19.64 5.44
N LYS A 68 27.41 19.38 4.46
CA LYS A 68 27.31 20.02 3.15
C LYS A 68 25.89 19.73 2.67
N ALA A 69 25.06 20.76 2.57
CA ALA A 69 23.82 20.69 1.82
C ALA A 69 24.22 20.15 0.44
N SER A 70 23.88 18.89 0.16
CA SER A 70 24.08 18.31 -1.15
C SER A 70 23.39 19.25 -2.13
N SER A 71 24.18 19.89 -3.00
CA SER A 71 23.62 20.76 -4.03
C SER A 71 22.73 19.89 -4.90
N VAL A 72 21.43 20.22 -4.97
CA VAL A 72 20.47 19.57 -5.86
C VAL A 72 21.05 19.59 -7.28
N PRO A 73 21.19 18.43 -7.96
CA PRO A 73 21.75 18.39 -9.30
C PRO A 73 20.77 18.97 -10.33
N SER A 74 21.25 19.37 -11.50
CA SER A 74 20.39 19.82 -12.61
C SER A 74 19.74 18.65 -13.35
N GLU A 75 20.38 17.48 -13.33
CA GLU A 75 19.92 16.24 -13.97
C GLU A 75 19.89 15.09 -12.95
N MET A 76 19.06 14.09 -13.23
CA MET A 76 18.83 12.93 -12.39
C MET A 76 18.52 11.68 -13.22
N LYS A 77 18.63 10.52 -12.58
CA LYS A 77 18.15 9.25 -13.11
C LYS A 77 16.65 9.11 -12.90
N ALA A 78 15.95 8.65 -13.92
CA ALA A 78 14.53 8.34 -13.87
C ALA A 78 14.16 7.20 -14.82
N TRP A 79 12.98 6.63 -14.61
CA TRP A 79 12.30 5.86 -15.66
C TRP A 79 11.33 6.77 -16.40
N VAL A 80 11.30 6.67 -17.73
CA VAL A 80 10.57 7.58 -18.61
C VAL A 80 9.87 6.79 -19.71
N TYR A 81 8.70 7.25 -20.16
CA TYR A 81 8.13 6.84 -21.45
C TYR A 81 7.82 8.07 -22.31
N GLY A 82 8.23 8.02 -23.59
CA GLY A 82 8.01 9.09 -24.57
C GLY A 82 6.74 8.92 -25.41
N GLU A 83 6.11 7.75 -25.34
CA GLU A 83 4.88 7.39 -26.03
C GLU A 83 4.05 6.44 -25.16
N TYR A 84 2.75 6.31 -25.44
CA TYR A 84 1.89 5.35 -24.74
C TYR A 84 2.06 3.94 -25.32
N GLY A 85 2.02 2.89 -24.49
CA GLY A 85 2.16 1.52 -24.98
C GLY A 85 2.19 0.41 -23.92
N SER A 86 2.79 -0.74 -24.28
CA SER A 86 3.15 -1.85 -23.38
C SER A 86 4.37 -1.47 -22.53
N VAL A 87 4.73 -2.30 -21.54
CA VAL A 87 5.84 -1.99 -20.62
C VAL A 87 7.16 -1.67 -21.34
N ASP A 88 7.29 -2.11 -22.59
CA ASP A 88 8.42 -1.87 -23.48
C ASP A 88 8.70 -0.38 -23.76
N VAL A 89 7.70 0.50 -23.65
CA VAL A 89 7.91 1.96 -23.82
C VAL A 89 8.66 2.60 -22.65
N LEU A 90 8.74 1.91 -21.50
CA LEU A 90 9.39 2.41 -20.30
C LEU A 90 10.90 2.21 -20.39
N LYS A 91 11.65 3.30 -20.39
CA LYS A 91 13.11 3.33 -20.54
C LYS A 91 13.76 4.01 -19.35
N PHE A 92 14.91 3.49 -18.94
CA PHE A 92 15.77 4.17 -17.97
C PHE A 92 16.53 5.30 -18.68
N ASP A 93 16.56 6.48 -18.07
CA ASP A 93 17.30 7.64 -18.54
C ASP A 93 18.12 8.21 -17.37
N SER A 94 19.41 8.45 -17.60
CA SER A 94 20.32 8.99 -16.57
C SER A 94 20.39 10.51 -16.53
N ASN A 95 19.79 11.20 -17.51
CA ASN A 95 19.99 12.63 -17.77
C ASN A 95 18.65 13.40 -17.83
N VAL A 96 17.70 13.05 -16.96
CA VAL A 96 16.40 13.74 -16.88
C VAL A 96 16.56 15.00 -16.04
N SER A 97 16.04 16.15 -16.49
CA SER A 97 16.11 17.38 -15.70
C SER A 97 15.37 17.23 -14.37
N VAL A 98 15.99 17.70 -13.27
CA VAL A 98 15.32 17.79 -11.97
C VAL A 98 14.22 18.86 -12.06
N PRO A 99 12.99 18.58 -11.61
CA PRO A 99 11.89 19.55 -11.71
C PRO A 99 12.15 20.79 -10.85
N GLU A 100 11.84 21.96 -11.40
CA GLU A 100 11.83 23.21 -10.65
C GLU A 100 10.69 23.23 -9.62
N VAL A 101 10.97 23.85 -8.48
CA VAL A 101 10.05 23.93 -7.34
C VAL A 101 9.23 25.21 -7.44
N LYS A 102 7.90 25.08 -7.50
CA LYS A 102 6.98 26.22 -7.39
C LYS A 102 6.85 26.72 -5.95
N GLU A 103 6.21 27.87 -5.78
CA GLU A 103 6.12 28.55 -4.49
C GLU A 103 5.45 27.71 -3.39
N ASP A 104 4.46 26.88 -3.74
CA ASP A 104 3.70 26.00 -2.85
C ASP A 104 4.22 24.55 -2.80
N GLN A 105 5.36 24.28 -3.44
CA GLN A 105 5.90 22.93 -3.60
C GLN A 105 7.16 22.71 -2.77
N VAL A 106 7.46 21.43 -2.53
CA VAL A 106 8.75 20.97 -2.04
C VAL A 106 9.43 20.07 -3.07
N LEU A 107 10.75 20.04 -3.08
CA LEU A 107 11.53 19.00 -3.76
C LEU A 107 11.87 17.90 -2.78
N ILE A 108 11.57 16.67 -3.15
CA ILE A 108 11.84 15.47 -2.37
C ILE A 108 13.00 14.72 -3.00
N LYS A 109 14.04 14.41 -2.24
CA LYS A 109 14.97 13.31 -2.57
C LYS A 109 14.23 12.01 -2.29
N VAL A 110 13.86 11.31 -3.36
CA VAL A 110 13.07 10.08 -3.26
C VAL A 110 13.94 8.98 -2.66
N VAL A 111 13.37 8.24 -1.69
CA VAL A 111 13.99 7.07 -1.06
C VAL A 111 13.28 5.78 -1.49
N ALA A 112 11.94 5.82 -1.57
CA ALA A 112 11.11 4.74 -2.07
C ALA A 112 9.86 5.29 -2.79
N ALA A 113 9.33 4.52 -3.74
CA ALA A 113 8.09 4.81 -4.44
C ALA A 113 7.26 3.53 -4.55
N ALA A 114 5.94 3.62 -4.65
CA ALA A 114 5.09 2.45 -4.86
C ALA A 114 4.31 2.54 -6.18
N LEU A 115 4.14 1.38 -6.82
CA LEU A 115 3.35 1.26 -8.02
C LEU A 115 1.87 1.10 -7.68
N ASN A 116 1.04 1.64 -8.56
CA ASN A 116 -0.40 1.53 -8.54
C ASN A 116 -0.92 1.12 -9.93
N PRO A 117 -2.12 0.52 -10.01
CA PRO A 117 -2.72 0.24 -11.30
C PRO A 117 -2.95 1.48 -12.17
N VAL A 118 -3.04 2.68 -11.59
CA VAL A 118 -3.14 3.93 -12.34
C VAL A 118 -1.88 4.19 -13.17
N ASP A 119 -0.68 3.82 -12.70
CA ASP A 119 0.58 4.04 -13.41
C ASP A 119 0.59 3.32 -14.77
N PHE A 120 0.27 2.02 -14.80
CA PHE A 120 0.25 1.28 -16.06
C PHE A 120 -0.95 1.66 -16.94
N LYS A 121 -2.09 2.01 -16.35
CA LYS A 121 -3.25 2.52 -17.11
C LYS A 121 -2.93 3.87 -17.78
N ARG A 122 -2.16 4.73 -17.11
CA ARG A 122 -1.63 6.00 -17.66
C ARG A 122 -0.70 5.71 -18.83
N ARG A 123 0.31 4.85 -18.60
CA ARG A 123 1.29 4.43 -19.61
C ARG A 123 0.64 3.79 -20.84
N GLN A 124 -0.47 3.08 -20.67
CA GLN A 124 -1.28 2.51 -21.76
C GLN A 124 -2.21 3.53 -22.46
N GLY A 125 -2.21 4.80 -22.04
CA GLY A 125 -3.01 5.88 -22.63
C GLY A 125 -4.51 5.81 -22.34
N LYS A 126 -4.92 5.13 -21.25
CA LYS A 126 -6.36 4.95 -20.91
C LYS A 126 -7.10 6.25 -20.61
N PHE A 127 -6.38 7.32 -20.27
CA PHE A 127 -6.93 8.64 -20.00
C PHE A 127 -6.09 9.76 -20.65
N LYS A 128 -5.52 9.48 -21.84
CA LYS A 128 -4.67 10.43 -22.59
C LYS A 128 -5.33 11.78 -22.93
N ALA A 129 -6.66 11.86 -22.91
CA ALA A 129 -7.40 13.07 -23.22
C ALA A 129 -7.30 14.14 -22.12
N THR A 130 -6.99 13.71 -20.90
CA THR A 130 -6.86 14.55 -19.70
C THR A 130 -5.48 14.40 -19.06
N ASP A 131 -4.53 13.76 -19.73
CA ASP A 131 -3.17 13.58 -19.24
C ASP A 131 -2.30 14.82 -19.50
N SER A 132 -1.22 14.96 -18.75
CA SER A 132 -0.16 15.93 -19.03
C SER A 132 0.63 15.53 -20.28
N PRO A 133 1.38 16.47 -20.90
CA PRO A 133 2.22 16.17 -22.05
C PRO A 133 3.27 15.07 -21.78
N LEU A 134 3.57 14.28 -22.80
CA LEU A 134 4.73 13.39 -22.86
C LEU A 134 6.02 14.22 -23.08
N PRO A 135 7.21 13.70 -22.73
CA PRO A 135 7.50 12.41 -22.08
C PRO A 135 7.07 12.39 -20.60
N THR A 136 6.91 11.23 -19.99
CA THR A 136 6.46 11.12 -18.59
C THR A 136 7.38 10.24 -17.77
N VAL A 137 7.77 10.72 -16.59
CA VAL A 137 8.29 9.91 -15.49
C VAL A 137 7.08 9.39 -14.68
N PRO A 138 6.87 8.06 -14.55
CA PRO A 138 5.75 7.49 -13.80
C PRO A 138 5.97 7.52 -12.28
N GLY A 139 4.98 7.07 -11.53
CA GLY A 139 5.00 6.97 -10.07
C GLY A 139 4.16 8.05 -9.39
N TYR A 140 3.21 7.62 -8.58
CA TYR A 140 2.29 8.47 -7.81
C TYR A 140 2.72 8.54 -6.35
N ASP A 141 2.87 7.37 -5.72
CA ASP A 141 3.26 7.28 -4.32
C ASP A 141 4.75 7.59 -4.15
N VAL A 142 5.09 8.43 -3.17
CA VAL A 142 6.47 8.77 -2.80
C VAL A 142 6.67 8.69 -1.29
N ALA A 143 7.86 8.26 -0.87
CA ALA A 143 8.42 8.59 0.44
C ALA A 143 9.89 8.99 0.30
N GLY A 144 10.28 10.05 1.00
CA GLY A 144 11.63 10.60 0.88
C GLY A 144 11.90 11.77 1.82
N VAL A 145 12.94 12.53 1.53
CA VAL A 145 13.41 13.63 2.36
C VAL A 145 13.29 14.95 1.61
N VAL A 146 12.73 15.98 2.25
CA VAL A 146 12.65 17.33 1.65
C VAL A 146 14.05 17.93 1.53
N VAL A 147 14.42 18.40 0.33
CA VAL A 147 15.72 19.02 0.03
C VAL A 147 15.63 20.47 -0.42
N LYS A 148 14.45 20.93 -0.84
CA LYS A 148 14.17 22.33 -1.20
C LYS A 148 12.70 22.64 -0.92
N VAL A 149 12.40 23.86 -0.50
CA VAL A 149 11.03 24.33 -0.25
C VAL A 149 10.75 25.60 -1.04
N GLY A 150 9.53 25.73 -1.55
CA GLY A 150 9.01 26.94 -2.14
C GLY A 150 8.75 28.02 -1.09
N SER A 151 8.58 29.27 -1.54
CA SER A 151 8.42 30.44 -0.66
C SER A 151 7.10 30.49 0.13
N GLN A 152 6.08 29.75 -0.29
CA GLN A 152 4.76 29.68 0.33
C GLN A 152 4.53 28.40 1.17
N VAL A 153 5.49 27.48 1.20
CA VAL A 153 5.49 26.29 2.06
C VAL A 153 5.64 26.71 3.53
N LYS A 154 4.82 26.15 4.43
CA LYS A 154 4.72 26.61 5.84
C LYS A 154 4.96 25.51 6.87
N ASP A 155 4.46 24.31 6.60
CA ASP A 155 4.42 23.17 7.52
C ASP A 155 5.60 22.20 7.29
N LEU A 156 6.28 22.28 6.15
CA LEU A 156 7.44 21.45 5.80
C LEU A 156 8.75 22.26 5.69
N LYS A 157 9.86 21.63 6.06
CA LYS A 157 11.22 22.18 5.92
C LYS A 157 12.20 21.16 5.37
N VAL A 158 13.33 21.65 4.87
CA VAL A 158 14.47 20.81 4.47
C VAL A 158 14.88 19.86 5.60
N GLY A 159 15.07 18.59 5.25
CA GLY A 159 15.39 17.51 6.18
C GLY A 159 14.19 16.74 6.71
N ASP A 160 12.95 17.20 6.47
CA ASP A 160 11.77 16.45 6.89
C ASP A 160 11.60 15.17 6.06
N GLU A 161 11.31 14.05 6.74
CA GLU A 161 10.90 12.80 6.13
C GLU A 161 9.40 12.86 5.82
N VAL A 162 9.03 12.75 4.55
CA VAL A 162 7.65 12.93 4.07
C VAL A 162 7.20 11.76 3.20
N TYR A 163 5.88 11.61 3.07
CA TYR A 163 5.25 10.68 2.15
C TYR A 163 3.90 11.21 1.64
N GLY A 164 3.47 10.77 0.46
CA GLY A 164 2.21 11.21 -0.16
C GLY A 164 1.98 10.66 -1.57
N ASP A 165 0.77 10.82 -2.09
CA ASP A 165 0.45 10.69 -3.52
C ASP A 165 0.60 12.07 -4.15
N ILE A 166 1.57 12.21 -5.05
CA ILE A 166 1.95 13.51 -5.61
C ILE A 166 0.92 14.08 -6.60
N ASN A 167 -0.21 13.40 -6.87
CA ASN A 167 -1.21 13.85 -7.83
C ASN A 167 -2.57 14.10 -7.14
N GLU A 168 -2.92 15.36 -6.87
CA GLU A 168 -4.23 15.74 -6.30
C GLU A 168 -5.40 15.08 -7.03
N LYS A 169 -5.37 15.14 -8.37
CA LYS A 169 -6.36 14.52 -9.24
C LYS A 169 -5.71 13.47 -10.13
N ALA A 170 -5.94 12.20 -9.81
CA ALA A 170 -5.20 11.11 -10.44
C ALA A 170 -5.40 10.96 -11.96
N LEU A 171 -6.49 11.50 -12.53
CA LEU A 171 -6.80 11.36 -13.97
C LEU A 171 -6.87 12.70 -14.72
N GLU A 172 -6.63 13.84 -14.05
CA GLU A 172 -6.75 15.18 -14.62
C GLU A 172 -5.43 15.94 -14.43
N GLY A 173 -4.62 16.00 -15.49
CA GLY A 173 -3.31 16.65 -15.48
C GLY A 173 -2.32 16.10 -14.46
N PRO A 174 -2.17 14.77 -14.26
CA PRO A 174 -1.18 14.24 -13.34
C PRO A 174 0.24 14.66 -13.75
N LYS A 175 1.15 14.81 -12.78
CA LYS A 175 2.48 15.39 -12.99
C LYS A 175 3.28 14.65 -14.05
N GLN A 176 4.08 15.40 -14.81
CA GLN A 176 5.00 14.86 -15.81
C GLN A 176 6.22 14.19 -15.16
N PHE A 177 6.66 14.70 -13.99
CA PHE A 177 7.81 14.22 -13.23
C PHE A 177 7.37 13.44 -11.99
N GLY A 178 7.07 12.15 -12.17
CA GLY A 178 6.62 11.25 -11.12
C GLY A 178 7.69 10.83 -10.10
N SER A 179 7.34 9.86 -9.25
CA SER A 179 8.19 9.38 -8.14
C SER A 179 9.21 8.29 -8.52
N LEU A 180 9.20 7.75 -9.74
CA LEU A 180 10.23 6.82 -10.23
C LEU A 180 11.46 7.56 -10.77
N ALA A 181 11.99 8.47 -9.96
CA ALA A 181 13.16 9.29 -10.22
C ALA A 181 13.92 9.60 -8.91
N GLU A 182 15.17 10.05 -8.99
CA GLU A 182 15.96 10.40 -7.80
C GLU A 182 15.35 11.59 -7.01
N TYR A 183 14.63 12.50 -7.71
CA TYR A 183 13.93 13.65 -7.14
C TYR A 183 12.54 13.84 -7.76
N THR A 184 11.58 14.37 -6.99
CA THR A 184 10.27 14.80 -7.50
C THR A 184 9.78 16.05 -6.76
N ALA A 185 8.97 16.87 -7.43
CA ALA A 185 8.40 18.10 -6.87
C ALA A 185 6.89 17.98 -6.72
N THR A 186 6.37 18.34 -5.55
CA THR A 186 4.93 18.21 -5.22
C THR A 186 4.48 19.26 -4.21
N GLU A 187 3.20 19.59 -4.26
CA GLU A 187 2.55 20.57 -3.42
C GLU A 187 2.55 20.13 -1.96
N GLU A 188 2.74 21.08 -1.04
CA GLU A 188 2.79 20.81 0.40
C GLU A 188 1.52 20.09 0.91
N ASN A 189 0.35 20.43 0.35
CA ASN A 189 -0.94 19.87 0.77
C ASN A 189 -1.13 18.39 0.42
N LEU A 190 -0.28 17.81 -0.43
CA LEU A 190 -0.33 16.39 -0.81
C LEU A 190 0.53 15.50 0.09
N LEU A 191 1.26 16.10 1.03
CA LEU A 191 2.24 15.42 1.87
C LEU A 191 1.84 15.39 3.33
N ALA A 192 2.32 14.35 4.01
CA ALA A 192 2.39 14.31 5.46
C ALA A 192 3.80 13.94 5.91
N LEU A 193 4.13 14.28 7.16
CA LEU A 193 5.32 13.75 7.81
C LEU A 193 5.19 12.23 7.94
N LYS A 194 6.27 11.52 7.58
CA LYS A 194 6.34 10.06 7.69
C LYS A 194 6.21 9.65 9.17
N PRO A 195 5.32 8.70 9.52
CA PRO A 195 5.31 8.09 10.85
C PRO A 195 6.71 7.60 11.25
N LYS A 196 7.17 7.94 12.45
CA LYS A 196 8.55 7.65 12.88
C LYS A 196 8.85 6.15 12.99
N ASN A 197 7.82 5.34 13.22
CA ASN A 197 7.92 3.89 13.33
C ASN A 197 7.93 3.16 11.98
N LEU A 198 7.62 3.86 10.87
CA LEU A 198 7.64 3.28 9.53
C LEU A 198 8.95 3.60 8.83
N ASP A 199 9.50 2.60 8.15
CA ASP A 199 10.57 2.85 7.17
C ASP A 199 10.01 3.50 5.88
N PHE A 200 10.88 3.91 4.96
CA PHE A 200 10.47 4.55 3.71
C PHE A 200 9.72 3.62 2.76
N VAL A 201 10.02 2.31 2.76
CA VAL A 201 9.34 1.31 1.92
C VAL A 201 7.88 1.18 2.37
N GLN A 202 7.69 1.06 3.68
CA GLN A 202 6.40 1.02 4.36
C GLN A 202 5.60 2.29 4.13
N ALA A 203 6.23 3.45 4.26
CA ALA A 203 5.56 4.74 4.04
C ALA A 203 5.14 4.92 2.58
N ALA A 204 6.02 4.65 1.61
CA ALA A 204 5.71 4.77 0.18
C ALA A 204 4.58 3.84 -0.25
N ALA A 205 4.33 2.73 0.46
CA ALA A 205 3.25 1.80 0.15
C ALA A 205 1.85 2.30 0.51
N LEU A 206 1.70 3.44 1.17
CA LEU A 206 0.42 3.86 1.75
C LEU A 206 -0.41 4.82 0.89
N PRO A 207 0.10 5.95 0.37
CA PRO A 207 -0.70 7.15 0.12
C PRO A 207 -1.95 6.96 -0.74
N LEU A 208 -1.79 6.65 -2.03
CA LEU A 208 -2.92 6.49 -2.95
C LEU A 208 -3.88 5.43 -2.44
N ALA A 209 -3.35 4.30 -1.94
CA ALA A 209 -4.17 3.17 -1.53
C ALA A 209 -4.96 3.44 -0.24
N ILE A 210 -4.36 4.07 0.76
CA ILE A 210 -5.00 4.36 2.05
C ILE A 210 -6.00 5.51 1.92
N GLU A 211 -5.68 6.52 1.13
CA GLU A 211 -6.59 7.65 0.85
C GLU A 211 -7.80 7.17 0.06
N THR A 212 -7.59 6.31 -0.95
CA THR A 212 -8.69 5.67 -1.69
C THR A 212 -9.58 4.87 -0.73
N ALA A 213 -9.00 4.02 0.13
CA ALA A 213 -9.76 3.23 1.09
C ALA A 213 -10.57 4.11 2.06
N TYR A 214 -9.96 5.18 2.57
CA TYR A 214 -10.56 6.11 3.50
C TYR A 214 -11.72 6.90 2.88
N GLU A 215 -11.49 7.52 1.72
CA GLU A 215 -12.50 8.34 1.03
C GLU A 215 -13.69 7.49 0.56
N GLY A 216 -13.44 6.25 0.10
CA GLY A 216 -14.50 5.32 -0.26
C GLY A 216 -15.42 4.99 0.92
N LEU A 217 -14.84 4.76 2.11
CA LEU A 217 -15.62 4.54 3.34
C LEU A 217 -16.43 5.79 3.72
N GLU A 218 -15.84 6.98 3.66
CA GLU A 218 -16.55 8.24 3.95
C GLU A 218 -17.72 8.48 2.99
N ARG A 219 -17.51 8.30 1.69
CA ARG A 219 -18.56 8.52 0.66
C ARG A 219 -19.75 7.59 0.81
N THR A 220 -19.57 6.40 1.40
CA THR A 220 -20.68 5.48 1.72
C THR A 220 -21.41 5.85 3.02
N GLY A 221 -20.93 6.87 3.75
CA GLY A 221 -21.41 7.19 5.10
C GLY A 221 -21.15 6.05 6.08
N PHE A 222 -20.05 5.30 5.91
CA PHE A 222 -19.72 4.19 6.79
C PHE A 222 -19.45 4.69 8.21
N SER A 223 -19.94 3.96 9.21
CA SER A 223 -19.91 4.39 10.61
C SER A 223 -19.88 3.18 11.53
N ALA A 224 -19.59 3.43 12.81
CA ALA A 224 -19.49 2.39 13.82
C ALA A 224 -20.75 1.53 13.87
N GLY A 225 -20.56 0.22 14.03
CA GLY A 225 -21.64 -0.76 14.08
C GLY A 225 -22.14 -1.28 12.73
N LYS A 226 -21.78 -0.65 11.60
CA LYS A 226 -22.12 -1.16 10.26
C LYS A 226 -21.27 -2.36 9.86
N SER A 227 -21.81 -3.21 8.98
CA SER A 227 -21.11 -4.33 8.35
C SER A 227 -20.65 -4.00 6.93
N ILE A 228 -19.50 -4.56 6.53
CA ILE A 228 -18.90 -4.34 5.22
C ILE A 228 -18.42 -5.64 4.58
N LEU A 229 -18.60 -5.77 3.26
CA LEU A 229 -17.92 -6.77 2.43
C LEU A 229 -16.90 -6.09 1.52
N VAL A 230 -15.64 -6.53 1.59
CA VAL A 230 -14.54 -6.02 0.75
C VAL A 230 -14.21 -7.05 -0.34
N LEU A 231 -14.46 -6.68 -1.60
CA LEU A 231 -14.06 -7.52 -2.74
C LEU A 231 -12.60 -7.22 -3.09
N ASN A 232 -11.78 -8.27 -3.26
CA ASN A 232 -10.32 -8.19 -3.43
C ASN A 232 -9.59 -7.64 -2.18
N GLY A 233 -9.88 -8.24 -1.02
CA GLY A 233 -9.36 -7.81 0.27
C GLY A 233 -7.85 -7.96 0.47
N ALA A 234 -7.16 -8.73 -0.37
CA ALA A 234 -5.70 -8.90 -0.28
C ALA A 234 -4.92 -7.93 -1.18
N GLY A 235 -5.60 -7.10 -2.00
CA GLY A 235 -4.95 -6.11 -2.84
C GLY A 235 -4.48 -4.88 -2.06
N GLY A 236 -3.76 -3.96 -2.72
CA GLY A 236 -3.26 -2.72 -2.12
C GLY A 236 -4.35 -1.91 -1.41
N VAL A 237 -5.45 -1.60 -2.10
CA VAL A 237 -6.58 -0.86 -1.48
C VAL A 237 -7.38 -1.75 -0.52
N GLY A 238 -7.76 -2.96 -0.96
CA GLY A 238 -8.64 -3.84 -0.17
C GLY A 238 -8.07 -4.18 1.22
N SER A 239 -6.75 -4.39 1.31
CA SER A 239 -6.09 -4.67 2.60
C SER A 239 -6.18 -3.50 3.59
N LEU A 240 -6.24 -2.27 3.09
CA LEU A 240 -6.40 -1.06 3.89
C LEU A 240 -7.88 -0.80 4.20
N VAL A 241 -8.81 -1.12 3.29
CA VAL A 241 -10.26 -1.04 3.58
C VAL A 241 -10.63 -1.92 4.78
N ILE A 242 -10.13 -3.17 4.84
CA ILE A 242 -10.38 -4.08 5.98
C ILE A 242 -9.93 -3.44 7.29
N GLN A 243 -8.68 -2.95 7.31
CA GLN A 243 -8.07 -2.38 8.51
C GLN A 243 -8.75 -1.08 8.94
N LEU A 244 -9.04 -0.17 8.00
CA LEU A 244 -9.74 1.08 8.30
C LEU A 244 -11.16 0.82 8.79
N ALA A 245 -11.90 -0.06 8.11
CA ALA A 245 -13.26 -0.41 8.53
C ALA A 245 -13.26 -0.96 9.98
N LYS A 246 -12.34 -1.87 10.30
CA LYS A 246 -12.27 -2.48 11.63
C LYS A 246 -11.75 -1.52 12.71
N HIS A 247 -10.62 -0.88 12.46
CA HIS A 247 -9.82 -0.21 13.50
C HIS A 247 -10.01 1.31 13.57
N VAL A 248 -10.57 1.92 12.53
CA VAL A 248 -10.82 3.38 12.47
C VAL A 248 -12.31 3.68 12.50
N PHE A 249 -13.11 2.99 11.69
CA PHE A 249 -14.55 3.24 11.57
C PHE A 249 -15.41 2.39 12.51
N GLY A 250 -14.85 1.38 13.18
CA GLY A 250 -15.56 0.59 14.19
C GLY A 250 -16.63 -0.34 13.60
N ALA A 251 -16.34 -0.97 12.47
CA ALA A 251 -17.22 -1.96 11.86
C ALA A 251 -17.59 -3.07 12.87
N SER A 252 -18.88 -3.42 12.92
CA SER A 252 -19.32 -4.59 13.71
C SER A 252 -18.90 -5.90 13.06
N ARG A 253 -18.79 -5.90 11.72
CA ARG A 253 -18.46 -7.07 10.93
C ARG A 253 -17.77 -6.70 9.63
N VAL A 254 -16.63 -7.33 9.37
CA VAL A 254 -15.85 -7.17 8.14
C VAL A 254 -15.74 -8.52 7.45
N ALA A 255 -16.37 -8.67 6.28
CA ALA A 255 -16.13 -9.78 5.38
C ALA A 255 -15.19 -9.34 4.25
N ALA A 256 -14.39 -10.26 3.73
CA ALA A 256 -13.52 -9.95 2.60
C ALA A 256 -13.26 -11.17 1.71
N THR A 257 -13.13 -10.95 0.41
CA THR A 257 -12.85 -12.01 -0.57
C THR A 257 -11.39 -12.04 -0.99
N SER A 258 -10.83 -13.25 -1.13
CA SER A 258 -9.54 -13.49 -1.79
C SER A 258 -9.42 -14.96 -2.20
N SER A 259 -8.31 -15.36 -2.83
CA SER A 259 -8.05 -16.77 -3.16
C SER A 259 -7.52 -17.52 -1.94
N THR A 260 -7.67 -18.86 -1.92
CA THR A 260 -7.32 -19.74 -0.78
C THR A 260 -6.05 -19.36 -0.01
N GLY A 261 -4.92 -19.15 -0.70
CA GLY A 261 -3.62 -18.89 -0.06
C GLY A 261 -3.52 -17.55 0.68
N LYS A 262 -4.52 -16.67 0.58
CA LYS A 262 -4.49 -15.31 1.16
C LYS A 262 -5.55 -15.10 2.26
N LEU A 263 -6.32 -16.12 2.63
CA LEU A 263 -7.42 -15.97 3.60
C LEU A 263 -6.93 -15.63 5.01
N GLU A 264 -5.84 -16.24 5.46
CA GLU A 264 -5.25 -15.94 6.78
C GLU A 264 -4.71 -14.50 6.86
N LEU A 265 -4.26 -13.94 5.73
CA LEU A 265 -3.93 -12.52 5.67
C LEU A 265 -5.18 -11.66 5.90
N LEU A 266 -6.32 -11.98 5.27
CA LEU A 266 -7.54 -11.18 5.49
C LEU A 266 -7.94 -11.17 6.97
N LYS A 267 -7.88 -12.33 7.63
CA LYS A 267 -8.19 -12.46 9.06
C LYS A 267 -7.23 -11.66 9.92
N SER A 268 -5.92 -11.73 9.64
CA SER A 268 -4.92 -10.98 10.41
C SER A 268 -5.03 -9.46 10.25
N LEU A 269 -5.62 -9.00 9.15
CA LEU A 269 -5.94 -7.58 8.89
C LEU A 269 -7.24 -7.11 9.56
N GLY A 270 -8.03 -8.03 10.14
CA GLY A 270 -9.27 -7.70 10.85
C GLY A 270 -10.57 -8.16 10.18
N ALA A 271 -10.51 -8.99 9.13
CA ALA A 271 -11.70 -9.62 8.58
C ALA A 271 -12.25 -10.69 9.53
N ASP A 272 -13.52 -10.54 9.91
CA ASP A 272 -14.27 -11.51 10.70
C ASP A 272 -14.70 -12.73 9.85
N LEU A 273 -14.87 -12.53 8.53
CA LEU A 273 -15.19 -13.57 7.56
C LEU A 273 -14.29 -13.45 6.32
N ALA A 274 -13.44 -14.44 6.08
CA ALA A 274 -12.61 -14.54 4.87
C ALA A 274 -13.24 -15.53 3.88
N ILE A 275 -13.61 -15.05 2.70
CA ILE A 275 -14.35 -15.80 1.67
C ILE A 275 -13.40 -16.19 0.54
N ASP A 276 -13.38 -17.48 0.20
CA ASP A 276 -12.59 -18.01 -0.90
C ASP A 276 -13.38 -17.96 -2.22
N TYR A 277 -13.14 -16.93 -3.03
CA TYR A 277 -13.90 -16.74 -4.27
C TYR A 277 -13.70 -17.87 -5.30
N THR A 278 -12.69 -18.73 -5.09
CA THR A 278 -12.41 -19.88 -5.97
C THR A 278 -13.27 -21.10 -5.66
N LYS A 279 -13.96 -21.08 -4.50
CA LYS A 279 -14.75 -22.21 -4.00
C LYS A 279 -16.23 -21.86 -3.84
N GLU A 280 -16.54 -20.61 -3.55
CA GLU A 280 -17.89 -20.14 -3.36
C GLU A 280 -18.07 -18.74 -3.93
N ASN A 281 -19.31 -18.43 -4.31
CA ASN A 281 -19.71 -17.11 -4.77
C ASN A 281 -20.18 -16.29 -3.57
N PHE A 282 -19.59 -15.12 -3.37
CA PHE A 282 -19.99 -14.25 -2.26
C PHE A 282 -21.44 -13.79 -2.39
N GLU A 283 -21.98 -13.68 -3.61
CA GLU A 283 -23.34 -13.22 -3.86
C GLU A 283 -24.43 -14.22 -3.47
N ASP A 284 -24.05 -15.49 -3.36
CA ASP A 284 -24.94 -16.60 -2.99
C ASP A 284 -25.03 -16.76 -1.46
N LEU A 285 -24.22 -16.00 -0.69
CA LEU A 285 -24.31 -15.99 0.76
C LEU A 285 -25.64 -15.38 1.22
N PRO A 286 -26.29 -15.97 2.24
CA PRO A 286 -27.52 -15.40 2.81
C PRO A 286 -27.25 -14.07 3.52
N GLU A 287 -26.01 -13.85 3.96
CA GLU A 287 -25.61 -12.62 4.63
C GLU A 287 -25.57 -11.42 3.68
N LYS A 288 -26.10 -10.28 4.14
CA LYS A 288 -26.08 -9.00 3.43
C LYS A 288 -25.35 -7.94 4.25
N PHE A 289 -24.73 -6.98 3.58
CA PHE A 289 -23.84 -5.99 4.20
C PHE A 289 -24.38 -4.57 4.05
N ASP A 290 -24.13 -3.70 5.04
CA ASP A 290 -24.50 -2.28 4.93
C ASP A 290 -23.71 -1.58 3.81
N VAL A 291 -22.45 -1.99 3.62
CA VAL A 291 -21.58 -1.51 2.53
C VAL A 291 -20.91 -2.69 1.81
N VAL A 292 -20.82 -2.59 0.48
CA VAL A 292 -19.93 -3.44 -0.32
C VAL A 292 -18.89 -2.56 -0.99
N TYR A 293 -17.62 -2.82 -0.70
CA TYR A 293 -16.49 -2.12 -1.28
C TYR A 293 -15.86 -2.98 -2.37
N ASP A 294 -16.09 -2.59 -3.63
CA ASP A 294 -15.64 -3.30 -4.81
C ASP A 294 -14.31 -2.75 -5.36
N ALA A 295 -13.21 -3.42 -4.98
CA ALA A 295 -11.87 -3.14 -5.48
C ALA A 295 -11.43 -4.08 -6.63
N ILE A 296 -12.39 -4.67 -7.38
CA ILE A 296 -12.11 -5.57 -8.51
C ILE A 296 -12.92 -5.25 -9.78
N GLY A 297 -14.09 -4.62 -9.65
CA GLY A 297 -14.98 -4.24 -10.75
C GLY A 297 -16.08 -5.26 -11.04
N GLN A 298 -16.69 -5.80 -9.99
CA GLN A 298 -17.81 -6.73 -10.03
C GLN A 298 -19.09 -6.12 -9.45
N CYS A 299 -19.34 -4.84 -9.72
CA CYS A 299 -20.45 -4.08 -9.14
C CYS A 299 -21.83 -4.76 -9.32
N GLU A 300 -22.08 -5.40 -10.47
CA GLU A 300 -23.32 -6.14 -10.75
C GLU A 300 -23.57 -7.29 -9.76
N ARG A 301 -22.50 -7.96 -9.30
CA ARG A 301 -22.56 -9.00 -8.27
C ARG A 301 -22.62 -8.37 -6.87
N ALA A 302 -21.88 -7.30 -6.64
CA ALA A 302 -21.84 -6.58 -5.37
C ALA A 302 -23.21 -6.06 -4.93
N VAL A 303 -24.02 -5.52 -5.86
CA VAL A 303 -25.38 -5.03 -5.54
C VAL A 303 -26.36 -6.13 -5.09
N LYS A 304 -26.05 -7.41 -5.32
CA LYS A 304 -26.89 -8.54 -4.87
C LYS A 304 -26.71 -8.85 -3.38
N VAL A 305 -25.66 -8.32 -2.74
CA VAL A 305 -25.32 -8.58 -1.33
C VAL A 305 -25.32 -7.35 -0.44
N VAL A 306 -25.68 -6.19 -0.98
CA VAL A 306 -25.93 -5.01 -0.17
C VAL A 306 -27.33 -5.09 0.46
N LYS A 307 -27.49 -4.63 1.70
CA LYS A 307 -28.80 -4.48 2.34
C LYS A 307 -29.61 -3.39 1.63
N GLU A 308 -30.93 -3.42 1.80
CA GLU A 308 -31.79 -2.29 1.44
C GLU A 308 -31.33 -1.02 2.16
N GLY A 309 -31.21 0.09 1.44
CA GLY A 309 -30.66 1.36 1.95
C GLY A 309 -29.14 1.37 2.17
N GLY A 310 -28.43 0.26 1.88
CA GLY A 310 -26.98 0.20 1.91
C GLY A 310 -26.32 0.81 0.68
N SER A 311 -24.98 0.74 0.62
CA SER A 311 -24.20 1.35 -0.46
C SER A 311 -23.19 0.39 -1.08
N VAL A 312 -23.00 0.50 -2.40
CA VAL A 312 -21.90 -0.15 -3.11
C VAL A 312 -20.97 0.91 -3.68
N VAL A 313 -19.68 0.82 -3.35
CA VAL A 313 -18.65 1.68 -3.93
C VAL A 313 -17.73 0.85 -4.80
N ALA A 314 -17.60 1.19 -6.08
CA ALA A 314 -16.75 0.50 -7.04
C ALA A 314 -15.58 1.38 -7.49
N LEU A 315 -14.35 0.87 -7.41
CA LEU A 315 -13.16 1.61 -7.86
C LEU A 315 -12.90 1.47 -9.37
N THR A 316 -13.38 0.38 -9.96
CA THR A 316 -13.13 0.02 -11.35
C THR A 316 -14.32 -0.70 -11.96
N GLY A 317 -14.33 -0.84 -13.28
CA GLY A 317 -15.40 -1.52 -14.00
C GLY A 317 -16.67 -0.68 -14.17
N ALA A 318 -17.71 -1.32 -14.71
CA ALA A 318 -19.03 -0.75 -14.86
C ALA A 318 -19.73 -0.68 -13.49
N VAL A 319 -20.54 0.36 -13.30
CA VAL A 319 -21.29 0.59 -12.07
C VAL A 319 -22.75 0.20 -12.31
N THR A 320 -23.27 -0.64 -11.44
CA THR A 320 -24.69 -1.03 -11.41
C THR A 320 -25.37 -0.30 -10.26
N PRO A 321 -26.46 0.46 -10.48
CA PRO A 321 -27.24 1.05 -9.39
C PRO A 321 -27.69 -0.01 -8.37
N PRO A 322 -27.69 0.29 -7.05
CA PRO A 322 -27.46 1.60 -6.43
C PRO A 322 -25.97 1.95 -6.22
N GLY A 323 -25.03 1.20 -6.83
CA GLY A 323 -23.62 1.49 -6.70
C GLY A 323 -23.20 2.82 -7.32
N PHE A 324 -22.05 3.34 -6.85
CA PHE A 324 -21.40 4.52 -7.40
C PHE A 324 -19.89 4.31 -7.52
N ARG A 325 -19.23 5.23 -8.23
CA ARG A 325 -17.78 5.25 -8.42
C ARG A 325 -17.23 6.63 -8.13
N PHE A 326 -16.00 6.67 -7.65
CA PHE A 326 -15.24 7.90 -7.45
C PHE A 326 -13.78 7.67 -7.87
N VAL A 327 -13.05 8.77 -8.01
CA VAL A 327 -11.59 8.81 -8.09
C VAL A 327 -11.15 9.59 -6.86
N VAL A 328 -10.19 9.06 -6.12
CA VAL A 328 -9.66 9.69 -4.91
C VAL A 328 -9.13 11.08 -5.24
N THR A 329 -9.34 12.04 -4.33
CA THR A 329 -8.64 13.32 -4.35
C THR A 329 -7.51 13.24 -3.34
N SER A 330 -6.26 13.23 -3.81
CA SER A 330 -5.10 13.10 -2.93
C SER A 330 -5.03 14.29 -1.96
N ASN A 331 -4.82 14.00 -0.68
CA ASN A 331 -4.78 15.01 0.37
C ASN A 331 -3.97 14.55 1.58
N GLY A 332 -2.82 15.20 1.82
CA GLY A 332 -1.94 14.92 2.95
C GLY A 332 -2.59 15.10 4.32
N ALA A 333 -3.69 15.86 4.42
CA ALA A 333 -4.47 15.95 5.66
C ALA A 333 -5.11 14.61 6.07
N VAL A 334 -5.47 13.75 5.10
CA VAL A 334 -5.97 12.39 5.35
C VAL A 334 -4.87 11.52 5.95
N LEU A 335 -3.66 11.59 5.39
CA LEU A 335 -2.48 10.90 5.93
C LEU A 335 -2.17 11.36 7.35
N LYS A 336 -2.14 12.67 7.59
CA LYS A 336 -1.95 13.26 8.93
C LYS A 336 -3.01 12.77 9.93
N LYS A 337 -4.27 12.64 9.50
CA LYS A 337 -5.36 12.09 10.33
C LYS A 337 -5.15 10.61 10.65
N LEU A 338 -4.55 9.83 9.75
CA LEU A 338 -4.35 8.39 9.91
C LEU A 338 -3.02 8.02 10.57
N ASN A 339 -2.05 8.95 10.64
CA ASN A 339 -0.75 8.74 11.29
C ASN A 339 -0.84 8.11 12.69
N PRO A 340 -1.72 8.55 13.61
CA PRO A 340 -1.82 7.91 14.94
C PRO A 340 -2.18 6.41 14.89
N PHE A 341 -2.93 5.97 13.87
CA PHE A 341 -3.27 4.55 13.67
C PHE A 341 -2.11 3.76 13.07
N LEU A 342 -1.30 4.40 12.23
CA LEU A 342 -0.06 3.84 11.68
C LEU A 342 1.02 3.73 12.78
N GLU A 343 1.17 4.75 13.61
CA GLU A 343 2.14 4.81 14.71
C GLU A 343 1.82 3.79 15.82
N SER A 344 0.55 3.62 16.14
CA SER A 344 0.11 2.58 17.10
C SER A 344 0.13 1.16 16.51
N GLY A 345 0.34 1.02 15.20
CA GLY A 345 0.30 -0.26 14.51
C GLY A 345 -1.09 -0.89 14.40
N LYS A 346 -2.16 -0.11 14.65
CA LYS A 346 -3.56 -0.56 14.41
C LYS A 346 -3.87 -0.68 12.93
N VAL A 347 -3.27 0.18 12.11
CA VAL A 347 -3.25 0.07 10.65
C VAL A 347 -1.80 -0.12 10.23
N LYS A 348 -1.55 -1.08 9.35
CA LYS A 348 -0.21 -1.45 8.91
C LYS A 348 -0.13 -1.46 7.38
N PRO A 349 1.01 -1.04 6.81
CA PRO A 349 1.28 -1.26 5.40
C PRO A 349 1.40 -2.76 5.12
N VAL A 350 0.90 -3.18 3.95
CA VAL A 350 1.03 -4.56 3.46
C VAL A 350 1.90 -4.52 2.21
N ILE A 351 3.15 -4.97 2.34
CA ILE A 351 4.10 -5.02 1.23
C ILE A 351 4.00 -6.39 0.58
N ASP A 352 4.04 -6.41 -0.75
CA ASP A 352 4.06 -7.67 -1.49
C ASP A 352 5.34 -8.46 -1.19
N PRO A 353 5.27 -9.78 -0.93
CA PRO A 353 6.44 -10.60 -0.63
C PRO A 353 7.50 -10.64 -1.74
N LYS A 354 7.17 -10.23 -2.97
CA LYS A 354 8.14 -10.13 -4.07
C LYS A 354 8.92 -8.81 -4.07
N GLY A 355 8.52 -7.84 -3.26
CA GLY A 355 9.19 -6.54 -3.12
C GLY A 355 9.96 -6.39 -1.80
N PRO A 356 10.65 -5.25 -1.61
CA PRO A 356 10.79 -4.17 -2.58
C PRO A 356 11.64 -4.58 -3.80
N PHE A 357 11.29 -4.05 -4.97
CA PHE A 357 12.07 -4.23 -6.20
C PHE A 357 13.15 -3.13 -6.27
N PRO A 358 14.39 -3.46 -6.64
CA PRO A 358 15.43 -2.45 -6.85
C PRO A 358 15.07 -1.54 -8.05
N PHE A 359 15.62 -0.32 -8.08
CA PHE A 359 15.29 0.65 -9.14
C PHE A 359 15.62 0.19 -10.57
N ASN A 360 16.57 -0.73 -10.73
CA ASN A 360 16.86 -1.33 -12.05
C ASN A 360 15.86 -2.41 -12.47
N GLN A 361 14.89 -2.78 -11.62
CA GLN A 361 13.85 -3.78 -11.89
C GLN A 361 12.43 -3.18 -12.01
N VAL A 362 12.32 -1.90 -12.38
CA VAL A 362 11.02 -1.22 -12.50
C VAL A 362 10.15 -1.87 -13.59
N VAL A 363 10.74 -2.32 -14.70
CA VAL A 363 10.00 -3.02 -15.77
C VAL A 363 9.38 -4.34 -15.27
N GLU A 364 10.12 -5.09 -14.48
CA GLU A 364 9.67 -6.33 -13.84
C GLU A 364 8.57 -6.05 -12.81
N ALA A 365 8.70 -4.99 -12.03
CA ALA A 365 7.70 -4.56 -11.06
C ALA A 365 6.38 -4.15 -11.75
N PHE A 366 6.45 -3.41 -12.87
CA PHE A 366 5.29 -3.08 -13.72
C PHE A 366 4.65 -4.34 -14.29
N SER A 367 5.46 -5.23 -14.86
CA SER A 367 4.97 -6.51 -15.41
C SER A 367 4.27 -7.35 -14.33
N TYR A 368 4.78 -7.32 -13.10
CA TYR A 368 4.19 -8.04 -11.98
C TYR A 368 2.86 -7.44 -11.52
N ILE A 369 2.77 -6.11 -11.32
CA ILE A 369 1.51 -5.48 -10.88
C ILE A 369 0.41 -5.62 -11.94
N GLU A 370 0.77 -5.65 -13.23
CA GLU A 370 -0.16 -5.86 -14.35
C GLU A 370 -0.81 -7.27 -14.36
N THR A 371 -0.24 -8.25 -13.63
CA THR A 371 -0.86 -9.57 -13.45
C THR A 371 -2.08 -9.54 -12.52
N ASN A 372 -2.31 -8.44 -11.79
CA ASN A 372 -3.34 -8.32 -10.76
C ASN A 372 -3.23 -9.37 -9.63
N ARG A 373 -2.03 -9.94 -9.41
CA ARG A 373 -1.78 -10.97 -8.37
C ARG A 373 -1.13 -10.45 -7.11
N ALA A 374 -0.73 -9.17 -7.06
CA ALA A 374 -0.09 -8.57 -5.91
C ALA A 374 -0.90 -8.79 -4.61
N THR A 375 -0.19 -8.96 -3.51
CA THR A 375 -0.68 -9.05 -2.14
C THR A 375 -0.22 -7.80 -1.41
N GLY A 376 -1.10 -6.83 -1.22
CA GLY A 376 -0.71 -5.49 -0.79
C GLY A 376 -0.04 -4.71 -1.92
N LYS A 377 1.16 -4.15 -1.65
CA LYS A 377 1.76 -3.09 -2.45
C LYS A 377 3.12 -3.48 -3.04
N VAL A 378 3.31 -3.14 -4.31
CA VAL A 378 4.56 -3.27 -5.05
C VAL A 378 5.36 -1.98 -4.86
N VAL A 379 6.52 -2.08 -4.21
CA VAL A 379 7.37 -0.92 -3.87
C VAL A 379 8.70 -1.03 -4.59
N ILE A 380 9.24 0.11 -5.01
CA ILE A 380 10.56 0.28 -5.61
C ILE A 380 11.50 0.90 -4.56
N HIS A 381 12.57 0.20 -4.21
CA HIS A 381 13.60 0.64 -3.29
C HIS A 381 14.85 -0.28 -3.39
N PRO A 382 16.08 0.26 -3.29
CA PRO A 382 16.44 1.67 -3.21
C PRO A 382 16.31 2.40 -4.53
N ILE A 383 15.85 3.66 -4.46
CA ILE A 383 15.95 4.64 -5.56
C ILE A 383 17.28 5.39 -5.39
N PRO A 384 18.10 5.52 -6.46
CA PRO A 384 19.49 5.95 -6.37
C PRO A 384 19.70 7.38 -5.86
#